data_AF-A0AAD7ILV5-F1
#
_entry.id   AF-A0AAD7ILV5-F1
#
_cell.length_a   1.000
_cell.length_b   1.000
_cell.length_c   1.000
_cell.angle_alpha   90.00
_cell.angle_beta   90.00
_cell.angle_gamma   90.00
#
_symmetry.space_group_name_H-M   'P 1'
#
loop_
_entity.id
_entity.type
_entity.pdbx_description
1 polymer ?
#
loop_
_entity_poly.entity_id
_entity_poly.type
_entity_poly.pdbx_seq_one_letter_code
_entity_poly.pdbx_strand_id
1 'polypeptide(L)'
;MFEERLEVLDLFQSRTYLSYKACDNLDCSTNLGHKSHFKRCSSCERAYYCSFRCQTVDWKQGGHREICQHLRSIRLREPPLSPRETSFLRLVMDRTYERTRVKTVWGQQIMFMIENPGVPFYTSFDLSKGTDVVITVQAVPTLAGGDEQSRNWAVLWKVYAARLARSAGKMDLHLLVVGEGKGVRMRLMAMRSSSAATHEAKIHIVAEVAAGRLNRVHRQRVRRARSEGPLEKGLIMGAVDFGSVKQFKATNKGREATRPDIDRVLTFDSVKGAFEYFDARVHAGKVVIKVSLD
;
A
#
# COMPACT_ATOMS: atom_id res chain seq x y z
N MET A 1 0.33 -19.08 8.81
CA MET A 1 0.33 -17.69 9.35
C MET A 1 1.16 -17.50 10.62
N PHE A 2 1.21 -18.44 11.57
CA PHE A 2 2.19 -18.34 12.67
C PHE A 2 3.63 -18.42 12.17
N GLU A 3 3.94 -19.39 11.30
CA GLU A 3 5.24 -19.54 10.63
C GLU A 3 5.66 -18.26 9.90
N GLU A 4 4.75 -17.58 9.20
CA GLU A 4 5.06 -16.33 8.53
C GLU A 4 5.42 -15.19 9.49
N ARG A 5 4.84 -15.17 10.71
CA ARG A 5 5.25 -14.19 11.73
C ARG A 5 6.65 -14.50 12.26
N LEU A 6 7.03 -15.77 12.31
CA LEU A 6 8.40 -16.19 12.61
C LEU A 6 9.36 -15.77 11.49
N GLU A 7 9.00 -15.95 10.22
CA GLU A 7 9.81 -15.46 9.09
C GLU A 7 10.00 -13.94 9.14
N VAL A 8 8.95 -13.18 9.46
CA VAL A 8 9.04 -11.73 9.63
C VAL A 8 9.94 -11.37 10.83
N LEU A 9 9.89 -12.16 11.91
CA LEU A 9 10.76 -11.98 13.06
C LEU A 9 12.22 -12.28 12.71
N ASP A 10 12.51 -13.35 11.97
CA ASP A 10 13.85 -13.73 11.53
C ASP A 10 14.44 -12.68 10.59
N LEU A 11 13.64 -12.20 9.64
CA LEU A 11 13.99 -11.08 8.76
C LEU A 11 14.29 -9.81 9.58
N PHE A 12 13.49 -9.52 10.61
CA PHE A 12 13.70 -8.38 11.48
C PHE A 12 14.98 -8.51 12.32
N GLN A 13 15.25 -9.70 12.86
CA GLN A 13 16.40 -9.99 13.70
C GLN A 13 17.71 -10.01 12.91
N SER A 14 17.70 -10.53 11.69
CA SER A 14 18.86 -10.54 10.80
C SER A 14 19.31 -9.15 10.33
N ARG A 15 18.52 -8.09 10.61
CA ARG A 15 18.77 -6.70 10.18
C ARG A 15 18.95 -6.52 8.67
N THR A 16 18.51 -7.50 7.90
CA THR A 16 18.56 -7.47 6.43
C THR A 16 17.40 -6.67 5.82
N TYR A 17 16.38 -6.34 6.62
CA TYR A 17 15.28 -5.51 6.13
C TYR A 17 15.71 -4.05 5.98
N LEU A 18 15.53 -3.52 4.77
CA LEU A 18 15.71 -2.11 4.50
C LEU A 18 14.50 -1.34 5.02
N SER A 19 14.70 -0.52 6.05
CA SER A 19 13.64 0.35 6.54
C SER A 19 13.56 1.59 5.67
N TYR A 20 12.63 1.62 4.72
CA TYR A 20 12.34 2.82 3.95
C TYR A 20 11.37 3.74 4.69
N LYS A 21 11.56 5.05 4.50
CA LYS A 21 10.63 6.08 4.96
C LYS A 21 10.38 7.07 3.85
N ALA A 22 9.20 7.66 3.89
CA ALA A 22 8.86 8.79 3.06
C ALA A 22 8.71 10.05 3.91
N CYS A 23 8.95 11.21 3.30
CA CYS A 23 8.86 12.48 4.02
C CYS A 23 7.40 12.78 4.38
N ASP A 24 7.16 13.19 5.62
CA ASP A 24 5.84 13.58 6.13
C ASP A 24 5.38 14.95 5.63
N ASN A 25 6.28 15.78 5.09
CA ASN A 25 5.88 16.98 4.35
C ASN A 25 5.17 16.55 3.06
N LEU A 26 3.86 16.86 2.96
CA LEU A 26 3.02 16.45 1.83
C LEU A 26 3.48 17.04 0.50
N ASP A 27 4.09 18.24 0.54
CA ASP A 27 4.59 18.98 -0.61
C ASP A 27 5.99 18.51 -1.05
N CYS A 28 6.61 17.60 -0.29
CA CYS A 28 7.87 17.00 -0.69
C CYS A 28 7.64 15.95 -1.79
N SER A 29 8.18 16.21 -2.98
CA SER A 29 8.12 15.30 -4.13
C SER A 29 9.23 14.24 -4.14
N THR A 30 10.28 14.42 -3.33
CA THR A 30 11.59 13.81 -3.63
C THR A 30 11.94 12.57 -2.81
N ASN A 31 11.17 12.18 -1.78
CA ASN A 31 11.77 11.39 -0.70
C ASN A 31 10.98 10.16 -0.31
N LEU A 32 11.24 9.05 -1.01
CA LEU A 32 11.37 7.73 -0.41
C LEU A 32 12.88 7.47 -0.24
N GLY A 33 13.31 7.06 0.93
CA GLY A 33 14.72 6.73 1.15
C GLY A 33 14.93 5.88 2.38
N HIS A 34 16.17 5.49 2.63
CA HIS A 34 16.52 4.73 3.82
C HIS A 34 16.23 5.56 5.08
N LYS A 35 15.65 4.94 6.12
CA LYS A 35 15.22 5.59 7.36
C LYS A 35 16.33 6.40 8.04
N SER A 36 17.59 5.98 7.92
CA SER A 36 18.74 6.70 8.49
C SER A 36 18.95 8.10 7.89
N HIS A 37 18.43 8.36 6.68
CA HIS A 37 18.54 9.66 6.02
C HIS A 37 17.45 10.65 6.48
N PHE A 38 16.50 10.22 7.29
CA PHE A 38 15.40 11.05 7.75
C PHE A 38 15.64 11.57 9.17
N LYS A 39 15.37 12.86 9.34
CA LYS A 39 15.31 13.54 10.63
C LYS A 39 13.94 13.30 11.25
N ARG A 40 13.91 12.95 12.53
CA ARG A 40 12.68 12.72 13.28
C ARG A 40 12.29 13.99 14.04
N CYS A 41 11.00 14.31 14.11
CA CYS A 41 10.53 15.38 14.97
C CYS A 41 10.90 15.08 16.43
N SER A 42 11.64 15.97 17.08
CA SER A 42 12.14 15.79 18.46
C SER A 42 11.03 15.81 19.51
N SER A 43 9.88 16.41 19.21
CA SER A 43 8.77 16.57 20.16
C SER A 43 7.83 15.36 20.17
N CYS A 44 7.26 15.00 19.01
CA CYS A 44 6.34 13.86 18.91
C CYS A 44 7.01 12.53 18.58
N GLU A 45 8.22 12.54 18.03
CA GLU A 45 8.97 11.36 17.59
C GLU A 45 8.25 10.46 16.57
N ARG A 46 7.18 10.96 15.93
CA ARG A 46 6.38 10.19 14.97
C ARG A 46 6.55 10.63 13.53
N ALA A 47 6.86 11.91 13.28
CA ALA A 47 7.07 12.45 11.94
C ALA A 47 8.55 12.38 11.51
N TYR A 48 8.78 12.08 10.23
CA TYR A 48 10.06 11.92 9.56
C TYR A 48 10.19 12.89 8.37
N TYR A 49 11.32 13.58 8.32
CA TYR A 49 11.61 14.61 7.33
C TYR A 49 12.98 14.37 6.69
N CYS A 50 13.06 14.46 5.38
CA CYS A 50 14.33 14.38 4.65
C CYS A 50 15.26 15.57 4.93
N SER A 51 14.72 16.70 5.39
CA SER A 51 15.47 17.93 5.66
C SER A 51 14.78 18.80 6.72
N PHE A 52 15.54 19.70 7.35
CA PHE A 52 15.00 20.69 8.28
C PHE A 52 14.02 21.66 7.59
N ARG A 53 14.27 21.99 6.31
CA ARG A 53 13.35 22.78 5.48
C ARG A 53 11.98 22.11 5.39
N CYS A 54 11.91 20.82 5.07
CA CYS A 54 10.64 20.10 4.99
C CYS A 54 9.92 20.04 6.35
N GLN A 55 10.65 19.88 7.45
CA GLN A 55 10.07 19.94 8.78
C GLN A 55 9.45 21.32 9.07
N THR A 56 10.13 22.41 8.71
CA THR A 56 9.66 23.78 8.95
C THR A 56 8.42 24.11 8.12
N VAL A 57 8.38 23.68 6.85
CA VAL A 57 7.21 23.84 5.99
C VAL A 57 6.02 23.06 6.54
N ASP A 58 6.20 21.78 6.89
CA ASP A 58 5.12 20.96 7.45
C ASP A 58 4.64 21.47 8.82
N TRP A 59 5.56 22.06 9.61
CA TRP A 59 5.22 22.71 10.88
C TRP A 59 4.34 23.94 10.70
N LYS A 60 4.70 24.83 9.77
CA LYS A 60 4.00 26.11 9.57
C LYS A 60 2.71 25.97 8.75
N GLN A 61 2.72 25.12 7.73
CA GLN A 61 1.68 25.06 6.69
C GLN A 61 1.05 23.67 6.56
N GLY A 62 1.82 22.61 6.80
CA GLY A 62 1.34 21.23 6.65
C GLY A 62 0.46 20.73 7.80
N GLY A 63 0.27 21.52 8.87
CA GLY A 63 -0.56 21.17 10.02
C GLY A 63 0.14 20.27 11.04
N HIS A 64 1.46 20.06 10.93
CA HIS A 64 2.17 19.23 11.92
C HIS A 64 2.15 19.85 13.32
N ARG A 65 2.19 21.18 13.42
CA ARG A 65 2.14 21.89 14.71
C ARG A 65 0.94 21.49 15.56
N GLU A 66 -0.23 21.36 14.93
CA GLU A 66 -1.49 20.98 15.58
C GLU A 66 -1.42 19.54 16.10
N ILE A 67 -1.02 18.58 15.26
CA ILE A 67 -0.94 17.17 15.67
C ILE A 67 0.23 16.87 16.60
N CYS A 68 1.31 17.64 16.54
CA CYS A 68 2.53 17.31 17.29
C CYS A 68 2.26 17.28 18.80
N GLN A 69 1.42 18.18 19.31
CA GLN A 69 1.06 18.21 20.73
C GLN A 69 0.23 16.99 21.13
N HIS A 70 -0.76 16.58 20.33
CA HIS A 70 -1.57 15.38 20.58
C HIS A 70 -0.77 14.09 20.44
N LEU A 71 0.11 14.01 19.43
CA LEU A 71 0.99 12.86 19.26
C LEU A 71 2.00 12.76 20.42
N ARG A 72 2.46 13.90 20.95
CA ARG A 72 3.29 13.95 22.17
C ARG A 72 2.49 13.53 23.40
N SER A 73 1.24 14.00 23.57
CA SER A 73 0.43 13.64 24.74
C SER A 73 0.11 12.14 24.75
N ILE A 74 -0.25 11.55 23.61
CA ILE A 74 -0.48 10.11 23.47
C ILE A 74 0.79 9.33 23.81
N ARG A 75 1.96 9.77 23.33
CA ARG A 75 3.26 9.17 23.65
C ARG A 75 3.56 9.19 25.15
N LEU A 76 3.13 10.23 25.87
CA LEU A 76 3.38 10.35 27.31
C LEU A 76 2.41 9.50 28.16
N ARG A 77 1.24 9.14 27.64
CA ARG A 77 0.21 8.37 28.36
C ARG A 77 0.34 6.87 28.17
N GLU A 78 0.65 6.45 26.95
CA GLU A 78 0.88 5.04 26.64
C GLU A 78 2.37 4.75 26.77
N PRO A 79 2.79 3.65 27.43
CA PRO A 79 4.18 3.22 27.41
C PRO A 79 4.60 3.13 25.94
N PRO A 80 5.54 3.99 25.50
CA PRO A 80 5.85 4.04 24.09
C PRO A 80 6.41 2.68 23.71
N LEU A 81 5.80 2.05 22.70
CA LEU A 81 6.46 0.94 22.02
C LEU A 81 7.86 1.40 21.67
N SER A 82 8.85 0.60 22.04
CA SER A 82 10.24 0.85 21.75
C SER A 82 10.41 1.12 20.24
N PRO A 83 11.46 1.85 19.85
CA PRO A 83 11.78 2.03 18.43
C PRO A 83 11.91 0.69 17.67
N ARG A 84 12.35 -0.36 18.38
CA ARG A 84 12.45 -1.74 17.87
C ARG A 84 11.06 -2.32 17.60
N GLU A 85 10.16 -2.33 18.57
CA GLU A 85 8.79 -2.82 18.41
C GLU A 85 8.03 -2.05 17.33
N THR A 86 8.16 -0.72 17.30
CA THR A 86 7.53 0.10 16.27
C THR A 86 8.02 -0.27 14.86
N SER A 87 9.32 -0.57 14.72
CA SER A 87 9.90 -0.98 13.43
C SER A 87 9.46 -2.41 13.06
N PHE A 88 9.36 -3.31 14.03
CA PHE A 88 8.87 -4.67 13.83
C PHE A 88 7.40 -4.68 13.39
N LEU A 89 6.52 -3.98 14.11
CA LEU A 89 5.10 -3.88 13.75
C LEU A 89 4.91 -3.26 12.37
N ARG A 90 5.74 -2.27 12.01
CA ARG A 90 5.74 -1.69 10.66
C ARG A 90 6.09 -2.75 9.61
N LEU A 91 7.14 -3.55 9.85
CA LEU A 91 7.53 -4.63 8.94
C LEU A 91 6.43 -5.69 8.80
N VAL A 92 5.79 -6.09 9.91
CA VAL A 92 4.63 -7.00 9.89
C VAL A 92 3.52 -6.43 9.02
N MET A 93 3.20 -5.15 9.17
CA MET A 93 2.20 -4.48 8.34
C MET A 93 2.60 -4.41 6.88
N ASP A 94 3.83 -3.99 6.56
CA ASP A 94 4.30 -3.86 5.18
C ASP A 94 4.27 -5.22 4.47
N ARG A 95 4.71 -6.30 5.14
CA ARG A 95 4.64 -7.67 4.62
C ARG A 95 3.21 -8.18 4.47
N THR A 96 2.36 -7.93 5.46
CA THR A 96 0.93 -8.28 5.37
C THR A 96 0.28 -7.54 4.22
N TYR A 97 0.56 -6.25 4.08
CA TYR A 97 0.05 -5.40 3.02
C TYR A 97 0.48 -5.95 1.67
N GLU A 98 1.78 -6.13 1.39
CA GLU A 98 2.26 -6.64 0.10
C GLU A 98 1.65 -7.98 -0.28
N ARG A 99 1.53 -8.92 0.67
CA ARG A 99 0.92 -10.24 0.43
C ARG A 99 -0.57 -10.14 0.07
N THR A 100 -1.28 -9.24 0.72
CA THR A 100 -2.75 -9.10 0.61
C THR A 100 -3.17 -8.00 -0.37
N ARG A 101 -2.19 -7.27 -0.92
CA ARG A 101 -2.30 -5.96 -1.56
C ARG A 101 -3.40 -5.89 -2.60
N VAL A 102 -3.35 -6.80 -3.58
CA VAL A 102 -4.22 -6.72 -4.76
C VAL A 102 -5.61 -7.27 -4.48
N LYS A 103 -5.74 -8.35 -3.70
CA LYS A 103 -7.02 -9.07 -3.57
C LYS A 103 -7.93 -8.56 -2.46
N THR A 104 -7.40 -8.09 -1.34
CA THR A 104 -8.24 -7.73 -0.19
C THR A 104 -8.14 -6.27 0.16
N VAL A 105 -6.93 -5.71 0.33
CA VAL A 105 -6.80 -4.33 0.81
C VAL A 105 -7.28 -3.34 -0.26
N TRP A 106 -6.73 -3.41 -1.47
CA TRP A 106 -7.14 -2.49 -2.53
C TRP A 106 -8.58 -2.71 -2.95
N GLY A 107 -9.00 -3.98 -3.06
CA GLY A 107 -10.40 -4.31 -3.35
C GLY A 107 -11.34 -3.65 -2.35
N GLN A 108 -11.12 -3.83 -1.04
CA GLN A 108 -11.94 -3.21 -0.01
C GLN A 108 -11.87 -1.68 -0.03
N GLN A 109 -10.68 -1.09 -0.23
CA GLN A 109 -10.54 0.37 -0.31
C GLN A 109 -11.30 0.94 -1.51
N ILE A 110 -11.17 0.33 -2.68
CA ILE A 110 -11.86 0.73 -3.91
C ILE A 110 -13.37 0.61 -3.74
N MET A 111 -13.85 -0.54 -3.23
CA MET A 111 -15.27 -0.74 -2.95
C MET A 111 -15.79 0.31 -1.97
N PHE A 112 -15.07 0.58 -0.89
CA PHE A 112 -15.43 1.62 0.06
C PHE A 112 -15.52 3.00 -0.60
N MET A 113 -14.54 3.38 -1.43
CA MET A 113 -14.53 4.67 -2.14
C MET A 113 -15.69 4.82 -3.12
N ILE A 114 -16.10 3.74 -3.78
CA ILE A 114 -17.25 3.72 -4.69
C ILE A 114 -18.56 3.91 -3.90
N GLU A 115 -18.69 3.21 -2.78
CA GLU A 115 -19.90 3.25 -1.94
C GLU A 115 -19.99 4.56 -1.12
N ASN A 116 -18.86 5.20 -0.82
CA ASN A 116 -18.76 6.36 0.07
C ASN A 116 -17.88 7.46 -0.57
N PRO A 117 -18.30 8.06 -1.71
CA PRO A 117 -17.50 9.04 -2.42
C PRO A 117 -17.19 10.26 -1.56
N GLY A 118 -15.92 10.65 -1.50
CA GLY A 118 -15.45 11.81 -0.73
C GLY A 118 -15.35 11.59 0.79
N VAL A 119 -15.73 10.42 1.30
CA VAL A 119 -15.62 10.11 2.73
C VAL A 119 -14.19 9.66 3.04
N PRO A 120 -13.47 10.34 3.96
CA PRO A 120 -12.15 9.90 4.38
C PRO A 120 -12.27 8.55 5.11
N PHE A 121 -11.35 7.64 4.84
CA PHE A 121 -11.33 6.30 5.42
C PHE A 121 -9.94 5.93 5.95
N TYR A 122 -9.90 4.85 6.71
CA TYR A 122 -8.66 4.22 7.14
C TYR A 122 -8.74 2.70 6.96
N THR A 123 -7.58 2.06 6.92
CA THR A 123 -7.47 0.60 6.88
C THR A 123 -7.02 0.08 8.23
N SER A 124 -7.85 -0.73 8.88
CA SER A 124 -7.51 -1.41 10.12
C SER A 124 -6.77 -2.71 9.84
N PHE A 125 -5.71 -2.98 10.60
CA PHE A 125 -4.99 -4.23 10.66
C PHE A 125 -5.13 -4.75 12.09
N ASP A 126 -6.03 -5.71 12.28
CA ASP A 126 -6.25 -6.32 13.58
C ASP A 126 -5.39 -7.58 13.73
N LEU A 127 -4.32 -7.43 14.50
CA LEU A 127 -3.38 -8.49 14.90
C LEU A 127 -3.78 -9.13 16.23
N SER A 128 -4.87 -8.70 16.88
CA SER A 128 -5.29 -9.24 18.18
C SER A 128 -6.02 -10.58 18.06
N LYS A 129 -6.62 -10.86 16.90
CA LYS A 129 -7.50 -12.03 16.67
C LYS A 129 -6.75 -13.27 16.18
N GLY A 130 -5.75 -13.71 16.95
CA GLY A 130 -5.03 -14.97 16.69
C GLY A 130 -3.99 -14.87 15.56
N THR A 131 -3.89 -15.92 14.74
CA THR A 131 -2.88 -16.01 13.65
C THR A 131 -3.19 -15.11 12.48
N ASP A 132 -4.47 -14.76 12.30
CA ASP A 132 -4.96 -14.11 11.10
C ASP A 132 -5.00 -12.60 11.25
N VAL A 133 -4.52 -11.89 10.24
CA VAL A 133 -4.65 -10.44 10.20
C VAL A 133 -6.00 -10.09 9.60
N VAL A 134 -6.92 -9.59 10.43
CA VAL A 134 -8.20 -9.11 9.94
C VAL A 134 -8.01 -7.70 9.40
N ILE A 135 -8.24 -7.53 8.10
CA ILE A 135 -8.14 -6.25 7.43
C ILE A 135 -9.54 -5.72 7.15
N THR A 136 -9.81 -4.51 7.62
CA THR A 136 -11.07 -3.81 7.37
C THR A 136 -10.82 -2.40 6.86
N VAL A 137 -11.74 -1.89 6.05
CA VAL A 137 -11.77 -0.48 5.65
C VAL A 137 -12.98 0.17 6.29
N GLN A 138 -12.77 1.29 6.97
CA GLN A 138 -13.80 1.98 7.72
C GLN A 138 -13.71 3.49 7.51
N ALA A 139 -14.87 4.17 7.57
CA ALA A 139 -14.91 5.62 7.57
C ALA A 139 -14.13 6.17 8.78
N VAL A 140 -13.45 7.30 8.58
CA VAL A 140 -12.89 8.06 9.70
C VAL A 140 -14.06 8.52 10.58
N PRO A 141 -14.09 8.15 11.87
CA PRO A 141 -15.23 8.45 12.71
C PRO A 141 -15.37 9.96 12.92
N THR A 142 -16.59 10.47 12.74
CA THR A 142 -16.99 11.82 13.18
C THR A 142 -17.24 11.76 14.68
N LEU A 143 -16.17 11.78 15.49
CA LEU A 143 -16.31 11.66 16.94
C LEU A 143 -16.97 12.93 17.51
N ALA A 144 -18.19 12.78 18.04
CA ALA A 144 -18.92 13.80 18.79
C ALA A 144 -19.00 13.38 20.27
N GLY A 145 -18.20 14.02 21.12
CA GLY A 145 -18.23 13.81 22.57
C GLY A 145 -17.58 12.49 23.03
N GLY A 146 -16.98 12.51 24.22
CA GLY A 146 -16.35 11.34 24.83
C GLY A 146 -15.32 11.72 25.90
N ASP A 147 -14.75 10.70 26.53
CA ASP A 147 -13.65 10.85 27.47
C ASP A 147 -12.42 11.54 26.83
N GLU A 148 -11.42 11.86 27.65
CA GLU A 148 -10.23 12.58 27.17
C GLU A 148 -9.45 11.81 26.09
N GLN A 149 -9.47 10.47 26.12
CA GLN A 149 -8.84 9.65 25.10
C GLN A 149 -9.59 9.79 23.77
N SER A 150 -10.91 9.69 23.79
CA SER A 150 -11.80 9.90 22.65
C SER A 150 -11.62 11.30 22.06
N ARG A 151 -11.44 12.32 22.90
CA ARG A 151 -11.13 13.69 22.45
C ARG A 151 -9.77 13.79 21.74
N ASN A 152 -8.72 13.17 22.28
CA ASN A 152 -7.41 13.15 21.61
C ASN A 152 -7.46 12.43 20.25
N TRP A 153 -8.19 11.31 20.18
CA TRP A 153 -8.43 10.61 18.93
C TRP A 153 -9.24 11.46 17.94
N ALA A 154 -10.27 12.16 18.39
CA ALA A 154 -11.07 13.06 17.55
C ALA A 154 -10.20 14.15 16.90
N VAL A 155 -9.30 14.76 17.66
CA VAL A 155 -8.38 15.77 17.10
C VAL A 155 -7.41 15.14 16.11
N LEU A 156 -6.83 13.98 16.44
CA LEU A 156 -5.95 13.28 15.49
C LEU A 156 -6.68 12.93 14.19
N TRP A 157 -7.87 12.35 14.28
CA TRP A 157 -8.68 11.99 13.11
C TRP A 157 -9.02 13.22 12.27
N LYS A 158 -9.44 14.32 12.90
CA LYS A 158 -9.74 15.57 12.20
C LYS A 158 -8.54 16.08 11.41
N VAL A 159 -7.37 16.17 12.04
CA VAL A 159 -6.18 16.70 11.36
C VAL A 159 -5.65 15.71 10.32
N TYR A 160 -5.66 14.41 10.59
CA TYR A 160 -5.26 13.42 9.59
C TYR A 160 -6.23 13.37 8.42
N ALA A 161 -7.54 13.51 8.62
CA ALA A 161 -8.50 13.62 7.53
C ALA A 161 -8.22 14.85 6.65
N ALA A 162 -7.93 16.01 7.25
CA ALA A 162 -7.52 17.20 6.50
C ALA A 162 -6.20 16.98 5.74
N ARG A 163 -5.22 16.31 6.35
CA ARG A 163 -3.95 15.95 5.68
C ARG A 163 -4.15 14.95 4.55
N LEU A 164 -4.99 13.93 4.73
CA LEU A 164 -5.34 12.94 3.71
C LEU A 164 -5.95 13.64 2.49
N ALA A 165 -6.93 14.52 2.71
CA ALA A 165 -7.58 15.28 1.63
C ALA A 165 -6.57 16.12 0.83
N ARG A 166 -5.61 16.77 1.49
CA ARG A 166 -4.55 17.55 0.83
C ARG A 166 -3.45 16.70 0.20
N SER A 167 -3.32 15.44 0.60
CA SER A 167 -2.18 14.61 0.18
C SER A 167 -2.23 14.20 -1.30
N ALA A 168 -3.36 14.41 -1.98
CA ALA A 168 -3.64 13.82 -3.30
C ALA A 168 -3.32 12.31 -3.31
N GLY A 169 -3.66 11.65 -2.17
CA GLY A 169 -3.45 10.25 -1.85
C GLY A 169 -2.01 9.72 -1.87
N LYS A 170 -1.05 10.63 -1.71
CA LYS A 170 0.31 10.27 -1.26
C LYS A 170 0.33 9.81 0.20
N MET A 171 -0.82 9.77 0.87
CA MET A 171 -0.95 9.35 2.25
C MET A 171 -2.18 8.43 2.39
N ASP A 172 -1.97 7.32 3.08
CA ASP A 172 -3.00 6.41 3.57
C ASP A 172 -2.95 6.42 5.11
N LEU A 173 -4.09 6.14 5.74
CA LEU A 173 -4.21 6.09 7.19
C LEU A 173 -4.52 4.69 7.65
N HIS A 174 -3.66 4.15 8.50
CA HIS A 174 -3.76 2.77 8.97
C HIS A 174 -3.97 2.76 10.48
N LEU A 175 -4.90 1.95 10.95
CA LEU A 175 -5.08 1.65 12.37
C LEU A 175 -4.54 0.25 12.64
N LEU A 176 -3.58 0.12 13.55
CA LEU A 176 -3.08 -1.18 13.97
C LEU A 176 -3.70 -1.53 15.32
N VAL A 177 -4.34 -2.69 15.42
CA VAL A 177 -4.87 -3.23 16.68
C VAL A 177 -4.01 -4.42 17.07
N VAL A 178 -3.41 -4.39 18.26
CA VAL A 178 -2.52 -5.43 18.77
C VAL A 178 -3.06 -5.93 20.10
N GLY A 179 -3.09 -7.25 20.31
CA GLY A 179 -3.43 -7.81 21.62
C GLY A 179 -2.32 -7.56 22.63
N GLU A 180 -2.68 -7.16 23.85
CA GLU A 180 -1.73 -6.95 24.96
C GLU A 180 -2.30 -7.54 26.25
N GLY A 181 -1.83 -8.74 26.62
CA GLY A 181 -2.38 -9.49 27.75
C GLY A 181 -3.87 -9.78 27.56
N LYS A 182 -4.72 -9.26 28.46
CA LYS A 182 -6.19 -9.34 28.37
C LYS A 182 -6.83 -8.18 27.60
N GLY A 183 -6.04 -7.19 27.18
CA GLY A 183 -6.51 -5.98 26.51
C GLY A 183 -6.11 -5.91 25.04
N VAL A 184 -6.50 -4.80 24.40
CA VAL A 184 -6.05 -4.44 23.05
C VAL A 184 -5.42 -3.05 23.08
N ARG A 185 -4.35 -2.89 22.31
CA ARG A 185 -3.67 -1.62 22.09
C ARG A 185 -3.90 -1.19 20.64
N MET A 186 -4.39 0.03 20.46
CA MET A 186 -4.64 0.61 19.13
C MET A 186 -3.57 1.65 18.80
N ARG A 187 -3.12 1.66 17.54
CA ARG A 187 -2.12 2.62 17.07
C ARG A 187 -2.46 3.17 15.70
N LEU A 188 -2.67 4.47 15.65
CA LEU A 188 -2.81 5.19 14.39
C LEU A 188 -1.45 5.41 13.73
N MET A 189 -1.35 5.05 12.46
CA MET A 189 -0.19 5.24 11.64
C MET A 189 -0.56 5.87 10.31
N ALA A 190 -0.02 7.06 10.09
CA ALA A 190 0.09 7.60 8.75
C ALA A 190 1.09 6.76 7.95
N MET A 191 0.70 6.31 6.76
CA MET A 191 1.60 5.71 5.79
C MET A 191 1.66 6.61 4.58
N ARG A 192 2.86 7.02 4.22
CA ARG A 192 3.11 7.72 2.97
C ARG A 192 3.42 6.65 1.93
N SER A 193 2.60 6.56 0.88
CA SER A 193 2.93 5.74 -0.28
C SER A 193 3.93 6.52 -1.12
N SER A 194 4.98 5.85 -1.59
CA SER A 194 6.01 6.47 -2.44
C SER A 194 5.55 6.74 -3.85
N SER A 195 4.36 6.26 -4.21
CA SER A 195 3.94 6.16 -5.60
C SER A 195 2.63 6.90 -5.78
N ALA A 196 2.74 8.13 -6.27
CA ALA A 196 1.61 8.87 -6.84
C ALA A 196 0.88 8.00 -7.88
N ALA A 197 1.60 7.17 -8.64
CA ALA A 197 1.06 6.22 -9.60
C ALA A 197 0.13 5.15 -8.97
N THR A 198 0.37 4.75 -7.73
CA THR A 198 -0.50 3.80 -7.02
C THR A 198 -1.83 4.43 -6.65
N HIS A 199 -1.82 5.71 -6.30
CA HIS A 199 -3.04 6.43 -5.98
C HIS A 199 -3.76 6.92 -7.23
N GLU A 200 -3.06 7.40 -8.25
CA GLU A 200 -3.63 7.71 -9.57
C GLU A 200 -4.30 6.47 -10.16
N ALA A 201 -3.67 5.29 -10.08
CA ALA A 201 -4.31 4.03 -10.47
C ALA A 201 -5.59 3.76 -9.66
N LYS A 202 -5.60 4.01 -8.34
CA LYS A 202 -6.82 3.87 -7.51
C LYS A 202 -7.91 4.86 -7.95
N ILE A 203 -7.59 6.14 -8.13
CA ILE A 203 -8.53 7.18 -8.59
C ILE A 203 -9.08 6.82 -9.97
N HIS A 204 -8.22 6.42 -10.91
CA HIS A 204 -8.65 6.02 -12.26
C HIS A 204 -9.58 4.81 -12.23
N ILE A 205 -9.26 3.77 -11.45
CA ILE A 205 -10.13 2.60 -11.30
C ILE A 205 -11.48 3.03 -10.70
N VAL A 206 -11.49 3.83 -9.63
CA VAL A 206 -12.73 4.31 -8.99
C VAL A 206 -13.55 5.16 -9.96
N ALA A 207 -12.92 6.08 -10.70
CA ALA A 207 -13.59 6.93 -11.69
C ALA A 207 -14.22 6.11 -12.83
N GLU A 208 -13.53 5.08 -13.32
CA GLU A 208 -14.04 4.18 -14.36
C GLU A 208 -15.17 3.27 -13.87
N VAL A 209 -15.11 2.82 -12.60
CA VAL A 209 -16.22 2.09 -11.97
C VAL A 209 -17.43 3.00 -11.75
N ALA A 210 -17.23 4.19 -11.18
CA ALA A 210 -18.29 5.17 -10.89
C ALA A 210 -18.95 5.71 -12.16
N ALA A 211 -18.19 5.90 -13.25
CA ALA A 211 -18.73 6.23 -14.57
C ALA A 211 -19.53 5.08 -15.22
N GLY A 212 -19.66 3.94 -14.55
CA GLY A 212 -20.37 2.76 -15.04
C GLY A 212 -19.70 2.10 -16.24
N ARG A 213 -18.47 2.49 -16.60
CA ARG A 213 -17.79 2.05 -17.83
C ARG A 213 -17.31 0.60 -17.73
N LEU A 214 -16.91 0.15 -16.54
CA LEU A 214 -16.55 -1.27 -16.31
C LEU A 214 -17.74 -2.23 -16.41
N ASN A 215 -18.96 -1.81 -16.00
CA ASN A 215 -20.16 -2.66 -16.00
C ASN A 215 -21.06 -2.49 -17.24
N ARG A 216 -21.20 -1.28 -17.83
CA ARG A 216 -22.00 -1.06 -19.05
C ARG A 216 -21.32 -1.63 -20.28
N VAL A 217 -20.00 -1.51 -20.42
CA VAL A 217 -19.28 -2.00 -21.61
C VAL A 217 -19.30 -3.54 -21.67
N HIS A 218 -19.22 -4.23 -20.53
CA HIS A 218 -19.34 -5.70 -20.50
C HIS A 218 -20.77 -6.17 -20.83
N ARG A 219 -21.81 -5.57 -20.23
CA ARG A 219 -23.21 -5.97 -20.46
C ARG A 219 -23.77 -5.54 -21.82
N GLN A 220 -23.41 -4.37 -22.33
CA GLN A 220 -23.83 -3.94 -23.68
C GLN A 220 -23.06 -4.68 -24.78
N ARG A 221 -21.77 -5.03 -24.61
CA ARG A 221 -21.04 -5.78 -25.65
C ARG A 221 -21.48 -7.23 -25.80
N VAL A 222 -21.82 -7.93 -24.72
CA VAL A 222 -22.37 -9.29 -24.81
C VAL A 222 -23.73 -9.30 -25.53
N ARG A 223 -24.51 -8.21 -25.43
CA ARG A 223 -25.79 -8.07 -26.15
C ARG A 223 -25.63 -7.55 -27.59
N ARG A 224 -24.71 -6.61 -27.85
CA ARG A 224 -24.57 -5.92 -29.15
C ARG A 224 -23.62 -6.61 -30.14
N ALA A 225 -22.67 -7.43 -29.67
CA ALA A 225 -21.82 -8.25 -30.53
C ALA A 225 -22.58 -9.39 -31.25
N ARG A 226 -23.88 -9.55 -30.99
CA ARG A 226 -24.76 -10.51 -31.69
C ARG A 226 -25.58 -9.91 -32.82
N SER A 227 -25.68 -8.58 -32.97
CA SER A 227 -26.73 -8.01 -33.83
C SER A 227 -26.32 -7.01 -34.91
N GLU A 228 -25.22 -6.25 -34.80
CA GLU A 228 -25.03 -5.11 -35.73
C GLU A 228 -23.56 -4.90 -36.15
N GLY A 229 -23.37 -4.62 -37.44
CA GLY A 229 -22.12 -4.55 -38.19
C GLY A 229 -21.12 -3.44 -37.78
N PRO A 230 -20.20 -3.06 -38.70
CA PRO A 230 -18.88 -2.56 -38.33
C PRO A 230 -18.93 -1.16 -37.67
N LEU A 231 -18.60 -1.12 -36.38
CA LEU A 231 -18.46 0.10 -35.58
C LEU A 231 -17.18 0.87 -35.96
N GLU A 232 -17.30 2.20 -35.97
CA GLU A 232 -16.18 3.14 -35.99
C GLU A 232 -15.14 2.81 -34.91
N LYS A 233 -13.86 3.02 -35.24
CA LYS A 233 -12.68 2.58 -34.46
C LYS A 233 -12.56 3.33 -33.13
N GLY A 234 -13.32 2.91 -32.12
CA GLY A 234 -13.12 3.32 -30.73
C GLY A 234 -11.91 2.61 -30.10
N LEU A 235 -10.95 3.38 -29.56
CA LEU A 235 -9.81 2.83 -28.83
C LEU A 235 -10.27 2.30 -27.46
N ILE A 236 -9.93 1.04 -27.14
CA ILE A 236 -10.20 0.40 -25.85
C ILE A 236 -8.85 0.26 -25.13
N MET A 237 -8.72 0.83 -23.94
CA MET A 237 -7.63 0.51 -23.04
C MET A 237 -8.14 -0.41 -21.93
N GLY A 238 -7.50 -1.56 -21.76
CA GLY A 238 -7.77 -2.49 -20.67
C GLY A 238 -6.44 -2.91 -20.03
N ALA A 239 -6.42 -3.00 -18.70
CA ALA A 239 -5.30 -3.57 -17.97
C ALA A 239 -5.52 -5.08 -17.79
N VAL A 240 -4.49 -5.87 -18.06
CA VAL A 240 -4.48 -7.33 -17.84
C VAL A 240 -3.18 -7.65 -17.11
N ASP A 241 -3.29 -8.09 -15.85
CA ASP A 241 -2.11 -8.41 -15.03
C ASP A 241 -1.74 -9.90 -15.18
N PHE A 242 -2.67 -10.80 -14.84
CA PHE A 242 -2.46 -12.25 -14.89
C PHE A 242 -3.68 -12.98 -15.44
N GLY A 243 -3.45 -14.04 -16.21
CA GLY A 243 -4.50 -14.95 -16.67
C GLY A 243 -4.90 -15.96 -15.59
N SER A 244 -6.18 -16.34 -15.56
CA SER A 244 -6.68 -17.49 -14.79
C SER A 244 -6.02 -18.81 -15.25
N VAL A 245 -6.05 -19.84 -14.40
CA VAL A 245 -5.58 -21.19 -14.74
C VAL A 245 -6.26 -21.73 -16.02
N LYS A 246 -7.54 -21.44 -16.21
CA LYS A 246 -8.29 -21.82 -17.42
C LYS A 246 -7.73 -21.10 -18.66
N GLN A 247 -7.44 -19.81 -18.56
CA GLN A 247 -6.80 -19.05 -19.64
C GLN A 247 -5.39 -19.58 -19.94
N PHE A 248 -4.59 -19.86 -18.91
CA PHE A 248 -3.25 -20.46 -19.08
C PHE A 248 -3.31 -21.80 -19.83
N LYS A 249 -4.22 -22.70 -19.45
CA LYS A 249 -4.44 -23.97 -20.15
C LYS A 249 -4.88 -23.77 -21.60
N ALA A 250 -5.77 -22.82 -21.85
CA ALA A 250 -6.22 -22.48 -23.19
C ALA A 250 -5.08 -21.90 -24.05
N THR A 251 -4.27 -20.99 -23.51
CA THR A 251 -3.09 -20.43 -24.19
C THR A 251 -2.05 -21.50 -24.50
N ASN A 252 -1.82 -22.45 -23.58
CA ASN A 252 -0.88 -23.55 -23.82
C ASN A 252 -1.40 -24.58 -24.85
N LYS A 253 -2.71 -24.76 -24.98
CA LYS A 253 -3.29 -25.67 -25.99
C LYS A 253 -3.08 -25.16 -27.42
N GLY A 254 -2.95 -23.85 -27.62
CA GLY A 254 -2.69 -23.24 -28.94
C GLY A 254 -1.21 -22.90 -29.21
N ARG A 255 -0.28 -23.32 -28.36
CA ARG A 255 1.10 -22.80 -28.34
C ARG A 255 2.06 -23.41 -29.37
N GLU A 256 1.63 -24.39 -30.16
CA GLU A 256 2.45 -24.91 -31.26
C GLU A 256 2.86 -23.81 -32.26
N ALA A 257 2.08 -22.71 -32.36
CA ALA A 257 2.31 -21.61 -33.29
C ALA A 257 3.05 -20.38 -32.72
N THR A 258 3.26 -20.25 -31.40
CA THR A 258 3.89 -19.05 -30.80
C THR A 258 4.83 -19.43 -29.66
N ARG A 259 6.06 -19.79 -30.02
CA ARG A 259 7.14 -19.90 -29.04
C ARG A 259 7.51 -18.48 -28.55
N PRO A 260 7.68 -18.27 -27.23
CA PRO A 260 8.18 -17.00 -26.76
C PRO A 260 9.59 -16.77 -27.32
N ASP A 261 9.89 -15.54 -27.68
CA ASP A 261 11.26 -15.16 -28.02
C ASP A 261 12.12 -15.25 -26.76
N ILE A 262 13.09 -16.16 -26.75
CA ILE A 262 13.99 -16.39 -25.63
C ILE A 262 15.32 -15.78 -26.00
N ASP A 263 15.69 -14.72 -25.27
CA ASP A 263 16.92 -13.98 -25.51
C ASP A 263 18.14 -14.72 -24.95
N ARG A 264 18.03 -15.22 -23.71
CA ARG A 264 19.08 -16.01 -23.06
C ARG A 264 18.51 -17.13 -22.22
N VAL A 265 19.24 -18.25 -22.19
CA VAL A 265 19.06 -19.34 -21.23
C VAL A 265 20.31 -19.39 -20.35
N LEU A 266 20.12 -19.19 -19.05
CA LEU A 266 21.21 -19.14 -18.07
C LEU A 266 21.09 -20.33 -17.12
N THR A 267 22.22 -20.83 -16.62
CA THR A 267 22.22 -21.85 -15.57
C THR A 267 21.80 -21.25 -14.24
N PHE A 268 21.35 -22.10 -13.32
CA PHE A 268 21.00 -21.67 -11.96
C PHE A 268 22.16 -20.96 -11.25
N ASP A 269 23.40 -21.42 -11.44
CA ASP A 269 24.60 -20.78 -10.88
C ASP A 269 24.82 -19.34 -11.37
N SER A 270 24.22 -19.00 -12.52
CA SER A 270 24.30 -17.67 -13.13
C SER A 270 23.13 -16.76 -12.76
N VAL A 271 22.29 -17.11 -11.77
CA VAL A 271 21.05 -16.36 -11.47
C VAL A 271 21.32 -14.88 -11.15
N LYS A 272 22.43 -14.59 -10.46
CA LYS A 272 22.82 -13.21 -10.13
C LYS A 272 23.10 -12.40 -11.40
N GLY A 273 23.87 -12.96 -12.32
CA GLY A 273 24.13 -12.35 -13.63
C GLY A 273 22.86 -12.21 -14.48
N ALA A 274 21.89 -13.13 -14.32
CA ALA A 274 20.58 -13.02 -14.96
C ALA A 274 19.81 -11.77 -14.52
N PHE A 275 19.81 -11.48 -13.21
CA PHE A 275 19.18 -10.27 -12.68
C PHE A 275 19.90 -9.00 -13.13
N GLU A 276 21.23 -8.98 -13.09
CA GLU A 276 22.03 -7.84 -13.58
C GLU A 276 21.77 -7.57 -15.07
N TYR A 277 21.68 -8.63 -15.89
CA TYR A 277 21.33 -8.55 -17.31
C TYR A 277 19.90 -8.04 -17.54
N PHE A 278 18.94 -8.49 -16.72
CA PHE A 278 17.56 -8.03 -16.78
C PHE A 278 17.43 -6.54 -16.38
N ASP A 279 18.09 -6.14 -15.29
CA ASP A 279 18.06 -4.76 -14.78
C ASP A 279 18.73 -3.76 -15.74
N ALA A 280 19.72 -4.20 -16.50
CA ALA A 280 20.34 -3.40 -17.56
C ALA A 280 19.41 -3.08 -18.73
N ARG A 281 18.24 -3.76 -18.84
CA ARG A 281 17.22 -3.56 -19.90
C ARG A 281 17.75 -3.69 -21.33
N VAL A 282 18.79 -4.50 -21.52
CA VAL A 282 19.39 -4.79 -22.84
C VAL A 282 18.84 -6.05 -23.50
N HIS A 283 17.90 -6.75 -22.83
CA HIS A 283 17.35 -8.01 -23.32
C HIS A 283 16.28 -7.80 -24.40
N ALA A 284 16.33 -8.57 -25.48
CA ALA A 284 15.37 -8.48 -26.60
C ALA A 284 14.12 -9.36 -26.41
N GLY A 285 14.13 -10.24 -25.41
CA GLY A 285 13.11 -11.26 -25.20
C GLY A 285 13.08 -11.75 -23.75
N LYS A 286 12.65 -13.00 -23.55
CA LYS A 286 12.60 -13.62 -22.23
C LYS A 286 13.97 -14.14 -21.83
N VAL A 287 14.36 -13.87 -20.58
CA VAL A 287 15.50 -14.51 -19.94
C VAL A 287 14.98 -15.73 -19.17
N VAL A 288 15.52 -16.90 -19.45
CA VAL A 288 15.10 -18.18 -18.84
C VAL A 288 16.23 -18.71 -18.00
N ILE A 289 15.92 -19.17 -16.78
CA ILE A 289 16.88 -19.86 -15.92
C ILE A 289 16.60 -21.36 -16.01
N LYS A 290 17.59 -22.13 -16.46
CA LYS A 290 17.54 -23.59 -16.47
C LYS A 290 17.79 -24.09 -15.05
N VAL A 291 16.79 -24.79 -14.50
CA VAL A 291 16.83 -25.31 -13.13
C VAL A 291 17.16 -26.82 -13.09
N SER A 292 17.03 -27.54 -14.21
CA SER A 292 17.48 -28.92 -14.34
C SER A 292 18.96 -29.01 -14.75
N LEU A 293 19.66 -30.00 -14.21
CA LEU A 293 21.05 -30.31 -14.56
C LEU A 293 21.18 -31.04 -15.91
N ASP A 294 20.08 -31.63 -16.39
CA ASP A 294 19.97 -32.35 -17.67
C ASP A 294 19.62 -31.40 -18.82
#